data_AF-A0A8C4QTR2-F1
#
_entry.id   AF-A0A8C4QTR2-F1
#
_cell.length_a   1.000
_cell.length_b   1.000
_cell.length_c   1.000
_cell.angle_alpha   90.00
_cell.angle_beta   90.00
_cell.angle_gamma   90.00
#
_symmetry.space_group_name_H-M   'P 1'
#
loop_
_entity.id
_entity.type
_entity.pdbx_description
1 polymer ?
#
loop_
_entity_poly.entity_id
_entity_poly.type
_entity_poly.pdbx_seq_one_letter_code
_entity_poly.pdbx_strand_id
1 'polypeptide(L)'
;MANGARSSARFTTMQGSDAACPTMQEKLRKLSKTVHMLEEEQKTFHDDTQNIIKKNHDKICFLRKDNQRVRRALVTTLQHADENAFERIIQGRPVEKATLKHKSKEMLRILENRLDKSSIKRQQAEHMSKLYLKKRVHLQKERLTFPVLLNSLEAHLLQQHAELVQLQAQTADAIQKRNLAETRLQHLQEKVGKAKQERVKVQMSFRDQIKKERIIFEHLDKQFLQRIEMQSQRNLAMLDDYQSSPFTVEQEKKKCTLDEATGCITKATGVSNVQDILQRTLIQEETNSNLEKIRQKNDEELQCVIQQREYLQKTFDQLKYSREVNDNESLGDMKTQLENVQKRLVCGKEAMAKSRTLLDSIKTGIEHLKDKLNSISLGEDVDLLENLDSTSDESVLELFSLVESKLKCLLEGVQEKDFEEISMLIEEDEFHTTLEGKQPFNNAQFQSASSKQQVDSLYVNQEIAKFNKSRAMLKKRSQKIIEEYKQKRIH
;
A
#
# COMPACT_ATOMS: atom_id res chain seq x y z
N MET A 1 -22.40 -26.71 -103.48
CA MET A 1 -22.02 -25.36 -103.97
C MET A 1 -21.03 -24.80 -102.96
N ALA A 2 -19.73 -25.07 -103.09
CA ALA A 2 -18.75 -24.51 -104.04
C ALA A 2 -18.17 -23.15 -103.59
N ASN A 3 -16.83 -23.08 -103.64
CA ASN A 3 -15.90 -21.95 -103.55
C ASN A 3 -15.53 -21.51 -102.11
N GLY A 4 -14.28 -21.59 -101.63
CA GLY A 4 -12.98 -21.85 -102.25
C GLY A 4 -12.27 -20.56 -102.68
N ALA A 5 -11.26 -20.11 -101.93
CA ALA A 5 -10.13 -19.31 -102.43
C ALA A 5 -8.96 -19.31 -101.43
N ARG A 6 -7.79 -19.70 -101.94
CA ARG A 6 -6.47 -19.79 -101.31
C ARG A 6 -5.68 -18.48 -101.46
N SER A 7 -4.49 -18.50 -100.85
CA SER A 7 -3.23 -17.81 -101.26
C SER A 7 -2.90 -16.57 -100.41
N SER A 8 -1.65 -16.23 -100.12
CA SER A 8 -0.35 -16.81 -100.50
C SER A 8 0.69 -16.26 -99.52
N ALA A 9 1.55 -17.12 -98.99
CA ALA A 9 2.83 -16.70 -98.44
C ALA A 9 3.75 -16.20 -99.57
N ARG A 10 4.55 -15.16 -99.30
CA ARG A 10 5.76 -14.85 -100.06
C ARG A 10 6.92 -14.64 -99.09
N PHE A 11 7.80 -15.63 -99.11
CA PHE A 11 9.20 -15.56 -98.74
C PHE A 11 9.90 -14.48 -99.59
N THR A 12 10.72 -13.65 -98.97
CA THR A 12 11.81 -12.98 -99.69
C THR A 12 13.08 -12.98 -98.84
N THR A 13 14.10 -13.44 -99.54
CA THR A 13 15.47 -13.80 -99.20
C THR A 13 16.42 -12.62 -99.02
N MET A 14 17.43 -12.85 -98.17
CA MET A 14 18.84 -12.46 -98.32
C MET A 14 19.20 -10.97 -98.21
N GLN A 15 20.04 -10.65 -97.22
CA GLN A 15 21.39 -10.11 -97.45
C GLN A 15 22.16 -10.01 -96.13
N GLY A 16 23.36 -10.60 -96.11
CA GLY A 16 24.36 -10.32 -95.08
C GLY A 16 24.96 -8.93 -95.29
N SER A 17 25.18 -8.22 -94.19
CA SER A 17 26.16 -7.13 -94.10
C SER A 17 26.75 -7.15 -92.70
N ASP A 18 28.06 -7.36 -92.65
CA ASP A 18 28.90 -7.10 -91.49
C ASP A 18 28.84 -5.61 -91.08
N ALA A 19 29.26 -5.35 -89.85
CA ALA A 19 29.69 -4.06 -89.30
C ALA A 19 28.60 -3.09 -88.80
N ALA A 20 28.16 -3.31 -87.58
CA ALA A 20 28.53 -2.45 -86.44
C ALA A 20 27.85 -3.04 -85.20
N CYS A 21 28.62 -3.33 -84.14
CA CYS A 21 28.03 -3.52 -82.83
C CYS A 21 27.25 -2.23 -82.51
N PRO A 22 25.90 -2.24 -82.47
CA PRO A 22 25.16 -1.02 -82.18
C PRO A 22 25.61 -0.60 -80.79
N THR A 23 26.14 0.61 -80.67
CA THR A 23 26.54 1.14 -79.38
C THR A 23 25.38 0.98 -78.42
N MET A 24 25.66 0.65 -77.16
CA MET A 24 24.64 0.35 -76.15
C MET A 24 23.50 1.39 -76.14
N GLN A 25 23.81 2.64 -76.46
CA GLN A 25 22.86 3.75 -76.64
C GLN A 25 21.81 3.52 -77.73
N GLU A 26 22.16 2.94 -78.88
CA GLU A 26 21.20 2.71 -79.96
C GLU A 26 20.24 1.55 -79.64
N LYS A 27 20.73 0.51 -78.95
CA LYS A 27 19.89 -0.57 -78.40
C LYS A 27 18.95 -0.04 -77.32
N LEU A 28 19.45 0.80 -76.41
CA LEU A 28 18.63 1.49 -75.41
C LEU A 28 17.56 2.37 -76.04
N ARG A 29 17.88 3.13 -77.10
CA ARG A 29 16.91 3.97 -77.80
C ARG A 29 15.80 3.15 -78.48
N LYS A 30 16.15 2.02 -79.10
CA LYS A 30 15.15 1.11 -79.69
C LYS A 30 14.28 0.49 -78.60
N LEU A 31 14.87 0.07 -77.48
CA LEU A 31 14.14 -0.49 -76.34
C LEU A 31 13.20 0.54 -75.69
N SER A 32 13.64 1.78 -75.48
CA SER A 32 12.76 2.85 -74.97
C SER A 32 11.59 3.13 -75.90
N LYS A 33 11.79 3.09 -77.22
CA LYS A 33 10.68 3.25 -78.18
C LYS A 33 9.69 2.09 -78.11
N THR A 34 10.17 0.85 -78.00
CA THR A 34 9.27 -0.30 -77.85
C THR A 34 8.54 -0.29 -76.53
N VAL A 35 9.18 0.15 -75.44
CA VAL A 35 8.52 0.32 -74.13
C VAL A 35 7.42 1.37 -74.23
N HIS A 36 7.71 2.52 -74.86
CA HIS A 36 6.70 3.57 -75.03
C HIS A 36 5.50 3.13 -75.87
N MET A 37 5.74 2.40 -76.98
CA MET A 37 4.64 1.84 -77.79
C MET A 37 3.80 0.83 -77.00
N LEU A 38 4.44 -0.02 -76.18
CA LEU A 38 3.74 -0.97 -75.32
C LEU A 38 2.94 -0.28 -74.21
N GLU A 39 3.45 0.82 -73.66
CA GLU A 39 2.72 1.64 -72.69
C GLU A 39 1.48 2.30 -73.32
N GLU A 40 1.59 2.79 -74.55
CA GLU A 40 0.44 3.34 -75.28
C GLU A 40 -0.59 2.26 -75.64
N GLU A 41 -0.16 1.09 -76.10
CA GLU A 41 -1.05 -0.05 -76.35
C GLU A 41 -1.75 -0.52 -75.07
N GLN A 42 -1.03 -0.62 -73.95
CA GLN A 42 -1.62 -0.94 -72.65
C GLN A 42 -2.65 0.10 -72.21
N LYS A 43 -2.37 1.38 -72.45
CA LYS A 43 -3.29 2.47 -72.12
C LYS A 43 -4.58 2.39 -72.95
N THR A 44 -4.46 2.21 -74.26
CA THR A 44 -5.64 2.06 -75.15
C THR A 44 -6.48 0.82 -74.79
N PHE A 45 -5.82 -0.31 -74.50
CA PHE A 45 -6.51 -1.53 -74.07
C PHE A 45 -7.23 -1.34 -72.72
N HIS A 46 -6.62 -0.62 -71.78
CA HIS A 46 -7.25 -0.29 -70.51
C HIS A 46 -8.48 0.60 -70.72
N ASP A 47 -8.36 1.64 -71.54
CA ASP A 47 -9.46 2.56 -71.85
C ASP A 47 -10.65 1.84 -72.52
N ASP A 48 -10.38 0.94 -73.47
CA ASP A 48 -11.41 0.12 -74.12
C ASP A 48 -12.09 -0.84 -73.13
N THR A 49 -11.31 -1.47 -72.25
CA THR A 49 -11.83 -2.36 -71.20
C THR A 49 -12.73 -1.58 -70.24
N GLN A 50 -12.31 -0.39 -69.81
CA GLN A 50 -13.11 0.48 -68.94
C GLN A 50 -14.41 0.92 -69.62
N ASN A 51 -14.37 1.22 -70.92
CA ASN A 51 -15.57 1.57 -71.69
C ASN A 51 -16.57 0.39 -71.77
N ILE A 52 -16.09 -0.85 -71.91
CA ILE A 52 -16.95 -2.04 -71.90
C ILE A 52 -17.56 -2.25 -70.50
N ILE A 53 -16.76 -2.08 -69.44
CA ILE A 53 -17.24 -2.19 -68.05
C ILE A 53 -18.35 -1.17 -67.78
N LYS A 54 -18.18 0.09 -68.22
CA LYS A 54 -19.21 1.13 -68.09
C LYS A 54 -20.51 0.74 -68.80
N LYS A 55 -20.45 0.30 -70.05
CA LYS A 55 -21.65 -0.16 -70.80
C LYS A 55 -22.36 -1.34 -70.12
N ASN A 56 -21.61 -2.28 -69.56
CA ASN A 56 -22.17 -3.40 -68.82
C ASN A 56 -22.82 -2.95 -67.51
N HIS A 57 -22.18 -2.01 -66.80
CA HIS A 57 -22.71 -1.41 -65.59
C HIS A 57 -24.07 -0.74 -65.84
N ASP A 58 -24.17 0.05 -66.91
CA ASP A 58 -25.41 0.72 -67.31
C ASP A 58 -26.52 -0.28 -67.64
N LYS A 59 -26.19 -1.36 -68.35
CA LYS A 59 -27.15 -2.41 -68.69
C LYS A 59 -27.66 -3.14 -67.43
N ILE A 60 -26.77 -3.44 -66.49
CA ILE A 60 -27.13 -4.05 -65.20
C ILE A 60 -28.05 -3.11 -64.40
N CYS A 61 -27.74 -1.82 -64.38
CA CYS A 61 -28.56 -0.82 -63.69
C CYS A 61 -29.97 -0.75 -64.29
N PHE A 62 -30.08 -0.72 -65.61
CA PHE A 62 -31.36 -0.76 -66.31
C PHE A 62 -32.17 -2.02 -65.97
N LEU A 63 -31.55 -3.20 -66.05
CA LEU A 63 -32.22 -4.47 -65.75
C LEU A 63 -32.67 -4.56 -64.29
N ARG A 64 -31.90 -4.00 -63.35
CA ARG A 64 -32.28 -3.94 -61.93
C ARG A 64 -33.52 -3.06 -61.71
N LYS A 65 -33.57 -1.88 -62.35
CA LYS A 65 -34.73 -0.98 -62.28
C LYS A 65 -36.00 -1.64 -62.84
N ASP A 66 -35.88 -2.32 -63.98
CA ASP A 66 -37.04 -2.99 -64.58
C ASP A 66 -37.51 -4.20 -63.76
N ASN A 67 -36.59 -5.01 -63.24
CA ASN A 67 -36.95 -6.09 -62.30
C ASN A 67 -37.65 -5.54 -61.05
N GLN A 68 -37.18 -4.42 -60.51
CA GLN A 68 -37.81 -3.78 -59.36
C GLN A 68 -39.21 -3.30 -59.70
N ARG A 69 -39.43 -2.72 -60.89
CA ARG A 69 -40.75 -2.31 -61.37
C ARG A 69 -41.71 -3.50 -61.47
N VAL A 70 -41.27 -4.60 -62.08
CA VAL A 70 -42.07 -5.83 -62.22
C VAL A 70 -42.41 -6.42 -60.84
N ARG A 71 -41.44 -6.46 -59.91
CA ARG A 71 -41.68 -6.93 -58.54
C ARG A 71 -42.69 -6.07 -57.80
N ARG A 72 -42.59 -4.73 -57.90
CA ARG A 72 -43.58 -3.82 -57.30
C ARG A 72 -44.96 -4.04 -57.89
N ALA A 73 -45.08 -4.14 -59.21
CA ALA A 73 -46.34 -4.41 -59.89
C ALA A 73 -46.97 -5.73 -59.40
N LEU A 74 -46.17 -6.79 -59.29
CA LEU A 74 -46.64 -8.08 -58.78
C LEU A 74 -47.12 -7.99 -57.32
N VAL A 75 -46.36 -7.33 -56.44
CA VAL A 75 -46.75 -7.11 -55.04
C VAL A 75 -48.07 -6.35 -54.94
N THR A 76 -48.24 -5.27 -55.72
CA THR A 76 -49.51 -4.52 -55.73
C THR A 76 -50.68 -5.36 -56.21
N THR A 77 -50.50 -6.20 -57.25
CA THR A 77 -51.57 -7.08 -57.72
C THR A 77 -51.92 -8.18 -56.72
N LEU A 78 -50.94 -8.71 -55.98
CA LEU A 78 -51.17 -9.74 -54.97
C LEU A 78 -51.84 -9.16 -53.72
N GLN A 79 -51.38 -8.00 -53.22
CA GLN A 79 -52.00 -7.32 -52.08
C GLN A 79 -53.45 -6.94 -52.34
N HIS A 80 -53.75 -6.36 -53.51
CA HIS A 80 -55.13 -6.02 -53.87
C HIS A 80 -56.01 -7.24 -54.15
N ALA A 81 -55.45 -8.38 -54.58
CA ALA A 81 -56.20 -9.62 -54.74
C ALA A 81 -56.54 -10.26 -53.38
N ASP A 82 -55.57 -10.30 -52.45
CA ASP A 82 -55.74 -10.88 -51.12
C ASP A 82 -56.67 -10.04 -50.24
N GLU A 83 -56.54 -8.71 -50.22
CA GLU A 83 -57.43 -7.83 -49.44
C GLU A 83 -58.89 -7.93 -49.92
N ASN A 84 -59.12 -7.95 -51.24
CA ASN A 84 -60.45 -8.08 -51.81
C ASN A 84 -61.07 -9.48 -51.62
N ALA A 85 -60.26 -10.53 -51.58
CA ALA A 85 -60.72 -11.89 -51.30
C ALA A 85 -61.03 -12.09 -49.81
N PHE A 86 -60.19 -11.56 -48.92
CA PHE A 86 -60.35 -11.65 -47.46
C PHE A 86 -61.57 -10.87 -46.98
N GLU A 87 -61.79 -9.65 -47.48
CA GLU A 87 -62.97 -8.82 -47.19
C GLU A 87 -64.28 -9.52 -47.58
N ARG A 88 -64.35 -10.14 -48.78
CA ARG A 88 -65.56 -10.84 -49.25
C ARG A 88 -65.89 -12.09 -48.42
N ILE A 89 -64.89 -12.84 -47.97
CA ILE A 89 -65.08 -14.03 -47.13
C ILE A 89 -65.53 -13.65 -45.71
N ILE A 90 -65.07 -12.49 -45.22
CA ILE A 90 -65.32 -12.00 -43.85
C ILE A 90 -66.73 -11.43 -43.67
N GLN A 91 -67.33 -10.81 -44.70
CA GLN A 91 -68.66 -10.21 -44.59
C GLN A 91 -69.79 -11.24 -44.37
N GLY A 92 -69.57 -12.53 -44.69
CA GLY A 92 -70.58 -13.59 -44.55
C GLY A 92 -70.65 -14.31 -43.19
N ARG A 93 -69.67 -14.16 -42.27
CA ARG A 93 -69.58 -14.98 -41.03
C ARG A 93 -69.09 -14.23 -39.78
N PRO A 94 -69.94 -13.40 -39.15
CA PRO A 94 -69.55 -12.57 -37.99
C PRO A 94 -69.29 -13.38 -36.70
N VAL A 95 -69.97 -14.52 -36.52
CA VAL A 95 -69.84 -15.36 -35.30
C VAL A 95 -68.53 -16.15 -35.29
N GLU A 96 -68.11 -16.72 -36.42
CA GLU A 96 -66.78 -17.36 -36.55
C GLU A 96 -65.65 -16.34 -36.37
N LYS A 97 -65.82 -15.10 -36.87
CA LYS A 97 -64.86 -14.01 -36.62
C LYS A 97 -64.74 -13.65 -35.13
N ALA A 98 -65.86 -13.58 -34.41
CA ALA A 98 -65.87 -13.27 -32.99
C ALA A 98 -65.22 -14.39 -32.15
N THR A 99 -65.52 -15.65 -32.46
CA THR A 99 -64.94 -16.81 -31.76
C THR A 99 -63.45 -16.98 -32.04
N LEU A 100 -62.98 -16.78 -33.27
CA LEU A 100 -61.55 -16.77 -33.60
C LEU A 100 -60.81 -15.63 -32.92
N LYS A 101 -61.40 -14.43 -32.86
CA LYS A 101 -60.84 -13.29 -32.11
C LYS A 101 -60.76 -13.58 -30.61
N HIS A 102 -61.77 -14.22 -30.02
CA HIS A 102 -61.74 -14.62 -28.61
C HIS A 102 -60.62 -15.63 -28.34
N LYS A 103 -60.52 -16.69 -29.15
CA LYS A 103 -59.45 -17.69 -29.04
C LYS A 103 -58.07 -17.06 -29.21
N SER A 104 -57.91 -16.12 -30.15
CA SER A 104 -56.68 -15.38 -30.34
C SER A 104 -56.32 -14.52 -29.12
N LYS A 105 -57.27 -13.77 -28.56
CA LYS A 105 -57.07 -13.00 -27.32
C LYS A 105 -56.71 -13.87 -26.12
N GLU A 106 -57.32 -15.05 -26.01
CA GLU A 106 -57.03 -16.01 -24.94
C GLU A 106 -55.62 -16.60 -25.08
N MET A 107 -55.21 -16.95 -26.30
CA MET A 107 -53.83 -17.35 -26.58
C MET A 107 -52.83 -16.25 -26.27
N LEU A 108 -53.14 -14.98 -26.61
CA LEU A 108 -52.29 -13.84 -26.24
C LEU A 108 -52.12 -13.72 -24.73
N ARG A 109 -53.21 -13.81 -23.95
CA ARG A 109 -53.14 -13.80 -22.47
C ARG A 109 -52.29 -14.93 -21.90
N ILE A 110 -52.36 -16.12 -22.48
CA ILE A 110 -51.53 -17.26 -22.07
C ILE A 110 -50.05 -17.00 -22.37
N LEU A 111 -49.75 -16.45 -23.56
CA LEU A 111 -48.38 -16.11 -23.96
C LEU A 111 -47.81 -14.98 -23.10
N GLU A 112 -48.59 -13.94 -22.80
CA GLU A 112 -48.23 -12.85 -21.88
C GLU A 112 -47.91 -13.39 -20.48
N ASN A 113 -48.81 -14.21 -19.91
CA ASN A 113 -48.57 -14.84 -18.61
C ASN A 113 -47.32 -15.74 -18.59
N ARG A 114 -47.01 -16.42 -19.70
CA ARG A 114 -45.79 -17.24 -19.82
C ARG A 114 -44.55 -16.36 -19.90
N LEU A 115 -44.62 -15.24 -20.62
CA LEU A 115 -43.55 -14.28 -20.74
C LEU A 115 -43.26 -13.62 -19.38
N ASP A 116 -44.29 -13.20 -18.65
CA ASP A 116 -44.16 -12.62 -17.31
C ASP A 116 -43.52 -13.61 -16.33
N LYS A 117 -43.98 -14.87 -16.32
CA LYS A 117 -43.37 -15.94 -15.51
C LYS A 117 -41.89 -16.14 -15.87
N SER A 118 -41.55 -16.11 -17.15
CA SER A 118 -40.16 -16.21 -17.61
C SER A 118 -39.33 -15.00 -17.16
N SER A 119 -39.89 -13.79 -17.27
CA SER A 119 -39.25 -12.54 -16.86
C SER A 119 -38.96 -12.51 -15.36
N ILE A 120 -39.92 -12.91 -14.52
CA ILE A 120 -39.74 -13.02 -13.07
C ILE A 120 -38.64 -14.03 -12.74
N LYS A 121 -38.64 -15.22 -13.38
CA LYS A 121 -37.60 -16.23 -13.18
C LYS A 121 -36.22 -15.71 -13.58
N ARG A 122 -36.12 -14.98 -14.69
CA ARG A 122 -34.87 -14.34 -15.13
C ARG A 122 -34.38 -13.32 -14.10
N GLN A 123 -35.26 -12.44 -13.62
CA GLN A 123 -34.90 -11.45 -12.59
C GLN A 123 -34.44 -12.11 -11.29
N GLN A 124 -35.10 -13.19 -10.86
CA GLN A 124 -34.68 -13.97 -9.70
C GLN A 124 -33.30 -14.62 -9.91
N ALA A 125 -33.05 -15.20 -11.09
CA ALA A 125 -31.76 -15.78 -11.45
C ALA A 125 -30.65 -14.71 -11.48
N GLU A 126 -30.92 -13.53 -12.03
CA GLU A 126 -30.00 -12.39 -12.01
C GLU A 126 -29.70 -11.92 -10.58
N HIS A 127 -30.73 -11.81 -9.73
CA HIS A 127 -30.56 -11.46 -8.33
C HIS A 127 -29.68 -12.49 -7.58
N MET A 128 -29.96 -13.78 -7.77
CA MET A 128 -29.17 -14.85 -7.18
C MET A 128 -27.72 -14.87 -7.69
N SER A 129 -27.53 -14.69 -9.00
CA SER A 129 -26.19 -14.59 -9.60
C SER A 129 -25.40 -13.42 -9.00
N LYS A 130 -26.01 -12.25 -8.88
CA LYS A 130 -25.41 -11.07 -8.22
C LYS A 130 -25.04 -11.37 -6.76
N LEU A 131 -25.89 -12.07 -6.01
CA LEU A 131 -25.61 -12.44 -4.63
C LEU A 131 -24.42 -13.40 -4.52
N TYR A 132 -24.39 -14.45 -5.34
CA TYR A 132 -23.27 -15.39 -5.36
C TYR A 132 -21.96 -14.73 -5.82
N LEU A 133 -22.02 -13.80 -6.77
CA LEU A 133 -20.86 -13.02 -7.19
C LEU A 133 -20.31 -12.18 -6.03
N LYS A 134 -21.18 -11.49 -5.27
CA LYS A 134 -20.79 -10.74 -4.07
C LYS A 134 -20.14 -11.65 -3.02
N LYS A 135 -20.75 -12.82 -2.76
CA LYS A 135 -20.20 -13.79 -1.80
C LYS A 135 -18.85 -14.33 -2.25
N ARG A 136 -18.68 -14.64 -3.55
CA ARG A 136 -17.40 -15.06 -4.12
C ARG A 136 -16.32 -14.00 -3.94
N VAL A 137 -16.62 -12.73 -4.25
CA VAL A 137 -15.67 -11.63 -4.09
C VAL A 137 -15.29 -11.44 -2.62
N HIS A 138 -16.26 -11.54 -1.70
CA HIS A 138 -15.98 -11.46 -0.26
C HIS A 138 -15.05 -12.59 0.20
N LEU A 139 -15.37 -13.84 -0.15
CA LEU A 139 -14.52 -15.00 0.17
C LEU A 139 -13.13 -14.90 -0.46
N GLN A 140 -13.03 -14.33 -1.67
CA GLN A 140 -11.74 -14.10 -2.32
C GLN A 140 -10.91 -13.05 -1.57
N LYS A 141 -11.54 -12.00 -1.04
CA LYS A 141 -10.86 -11.01 -0.17
C LYS A 141 -10.39 -11.67 1.12
N GLU A 142 -11.23 -12.46 1.79
CA GLU A 142 -10.85 -13.18 3.01
C GLU A 142 -9.68 -14.15 2.75
N ARG A 143 -9.73 -14.90 1.63
CA ARG A 143 -8.65 -15.78 1.20
C ARG A 143 -7.32 -15.05 1.06
N LEU A 144 -7.34 -13.80 0.57
CA LEU A 144 -6.12 -12.99 0.45
C LEU A 144 -5.61 -12.46 1.80
N THR A 145 -6.48 -12.32 2.80
CA THR A 145 -6.09 -11.87 4.15
C THR A 145 -5.48 -12.97 5.02
N PHE A 146 -5.91 -14.23 4.86
CA PHE A 146 -5.42 -15.33 5.71
C PHE A 146 -3.89 -15.55 5.64
N PRO A 147 -3.22 -15.53 4.46
CA PRO A 147 -1.76 -15.68 4.41
C PRO A 147 -1.02 -14.57 5.14
N VAL A 148 -1.49 -13.31 5.06
CA VAL A 148 -0.86 -12.19 5.76
C VAL A 148 -0.97 -12.37 7.28
N LEU A 149 -2.16 -12.76 7.75
CA LEU A 149 -2.37 -13.07 9.16
C LEU A 149 -1.51 -14.24 9.61
N LEU A 150 -1.45 -15.33 8.83
CA LEU A 150 -0.64 -16.50 9.14
C LEU A 150 0.85 -16.14 9.25
N ASN A 151 1.39 -15.41 8.26
CA ASN A 151 2.78 -14.96 8.27
C ASN A 151 3.07 -14.08 9.50
N SER A 152 2.14 -13.22 9.91
CA SER A 152 2.31 -12.39 11.12
C SER A 152 2.34 -13.21 12.41
N LEU A 153 1.51 -14.26 12.49
CA LEU A 153 1.47 -15.18 13.62
C LEU A 153 2.73 -16.05 13.66
N GLU A 154 3.17 -16.56 12.51
CA GLU A 154 4.43 -17.31 12.39
C GLU A 154 5.63 -16.46 12.79
N ALA A 155 5.69 -15.20 12.35
CA ALA A 155 6.74 -14.27 12.75
C ALA A 155 6.76 -14.03 14.27
N HIS A 156 5.60 -13.86 14.89
CA HIS A 156 5.50 -13.69 16.34
C HIS A 156 5.91 -14.95 17.10
N LEU A 157 5.51 -16.14 16.63
CA LEU A 157 5.94 -17.41 17.22
C LEU A 157 7.45 -17.61 17.11
N LEU A 158 8.06 -17.26 15.98
CA LEU A 158 9.51 -17.31 15.81
C LEU A 158 10.23 -16.34 16.76
N GLN A 159 9.71 -15.12 16.92
CA GLN A 159 10.25 -14.16 17.87
C GLN A 159 10.16 -14.68 19.31
N GLN A 160 9.00 -15.18 19.72
CA GLN A 160 8.80 -15.74 21.06
C GLN A 160 9.72 -16.94 21.30
N HIS A 161 9.90 -17.81 20.30
CA HIS A 161 10.84 -18.92 20.41
C HIS A 161 12.29 -18.42 20.57
N ALA A 162 12.70 -17.39 19.84
CA ALA A 162 14.02 -16.80 19.99
C ALA A 162 14.22 -16.19 21.40
N GLU A 163 13.22 -15.49 21.92
CA GLU A 163 13.23 -14.94 23.28
C GLU A 163 13.32 -16.05 24.34
N LEU A 164 12.57 -17.14 24.18
CA LEU A 164 12.64 -18.30 25.08
C LEU A 164 14.03 -18.95 25.08
N VAL A 165 14.65 -19.12 23.92
CA VAL A 165 16.01 -19.65 23.81
C VAL A 165 17.02 -18.73 24.50
N GLN A 166 16.89 -17.40 24.33
CA GLN A 166 17.74 -16.44 25.02
C GLN A 166 17.58 -16.50 26.54
N LEU A 167 16.34 -16.57 27.05
CA LEU A 167 16.06 -16.72 28.47
C LEU A 167 16.60 -18.05 29.03
N GLN A 168 16.49 -19.14 28.28
CA GLN A 168 17.10 -20.42 28.65
C GLN A 168 18.62 -20.33 28.74
N ALA A 169 19.28 -19.65 27.79
CA ALA A 169 20.72 -19.41 27.86
C ALA A 169 21.11 -18.56 29.07
N GLN A 170 20.35 -17.50 29.37
CA GLN A 170 20.58 -16.64 30.54
C GLN A 170 20.38 -17.39 31.86
N THR A 171 19.36 -18.23 31.95
CA THR A 171 19.13 -19.07 33.14
C THR A 171 20.22 -20.11 33.32
N ALA A 172 20.71 -20.72 32.25
CA ALA A 172 21.86 -21.62 32.31
C ALA A 172 23.13 -20.91 32.84
N ASP A 173 23.43 -19.71 32.33
CA ASP A 173 24.56 -18.89 32.81
C ASP A 173 24.37 -18.48 34.28
N ALA A 174 23.15 -18.07 34.68
CA ALA A 174 22.85 -17.76 36.08
C ALA A 174 23.05 -18.96 37.01
N ILE A 175 22.64 -20.17 36.60
CA ILE A 175 22.88 -21.41 37.34
C ILE A 175 24.37 -21.70 37.45
N GLN A 176 25.14 -21.54 36.36
CA GLN A 176 26.59 -21.72 36.39
C GLN A 176 27.27 -20.76 37.37
N LYS A 177 26.91 -19.47 37.33
CA LYS A 177 27.42 -18.45 38.26
C LYS A 177 27.07 -18.78 39.71
N ARG A 178 25.84 -19.23 39.98
CA ARG A 178 25.43 -19.68 41.31
C ARG A 178 26.26 -20.86 41.79
N ASN A 179 26.42 -21.89 40.98
CA ASN A 179 27.20 -23.09 41.34
C ASN A 179 28.69 -22.73 41.57
N LEU A 180 29.25 -21.80 40.80
CA LEU A 180 30.61 -21.28 41.02
C LEU A 180 30.72 -20.53 42.36
N ALA A 181 29.72 -19.71 42.70
CA ALA A 181 29.68 -19.03 44.00
C ALA A 181 29.54 -20.03 45.17
N GLU A 182 28.67 -21.03 45.03
CA GLU A 182 28.48 -22.10 46.03
C GLU A 182 29.77 -22.89 46.27
N THR A 183 30.46 -23.32 45.21
CA THR A 183 31.74 -24.04 45.33
C THR A 183 32.83 -23.16 45.97
N ARG A 184 32.90 -21.87 45.60
CA ARG A 184 33.85 -20.94 46.22
C ARG A 184 33.55 -20.71 47.70
N LEU A 185 32.27 -20.62 48.06
CA LEU A 185 31.82 -20.47 49.44
C LEU A 185 32.15 -21.72 50.26
N GLN A 186 31.90 -22.92 49.74
CA GLN A 186 32.26 -24.19 50.40
C GLN A 186 33.77 -24.26 50.68
N HIS A 187 34.61 -23.91 49.71
CA HIS A 187 36.07 -23.90 49.88
C HIS A 187 36.53 -22.86 50.93
N LEU A 188 35.90 -21.68 50.98
CA LEU A 188 36.18 -20.69 52.02
C LEU A 188 35.74 -21.17 53.40
N GLN A 189 34.57 -21.80 53.51
CA GLN A 189 34.08 -22.39 54.75
C GLN A 189 35.04 -23.48 55.25
N GLU A 190 35.52 -24.36 54.38
CA GLU A 190 36.50 -25.39 54.74
C GLU A 190 37.81 -24.76 55.24
N LYS A 191 38.34 -23.74 54.56
CA LYS A 191 39.52 -22.99 55.00
C LYS A 191 39.35 -22.36 56.37
N VAL A 192 38.22 -21.69 56.60
CA VAL A 192 37.89 -21.10 57.90
C VAL A 192 37.74 -22.18 58.98
N GLY A 193 37.14 -23.32 58.64
CA GLY A 193 37.03 -24.49 59.52
C GLY A 193 38.39 -25.02 59.96
N LYS A 194 39.31 -25.23 59.02
CA LYS A 194 40.69 -25.65 59.30
C LYS A 194 41.43 -24.64 60.17
N ALA A 195 41.38 -23.35 59.83
CA ALA A 195 42.00 -22.29 60.63
C ALA A 195 41.44 -22.22 62.05
N LYS A 196 40.13 -22.43 62.25
CA LYS A 196 39.51 -22.53 63.58
C LYS A 196 40.04 -23.73 64.35
N GLN A 197 40.10 -24.92 63.73
CA GLN A 197 40.65 -26.12 64.37
C GLN A 197 42.11 -25.94 64.79
N GLU A 198 42.93 -25.32 63.95
CA GLU A 198 44.33 -24.99 64.27
C GLU A 198 44.43 -24.03 65.46
N ARG A 199 43.63 -22.95 65.46
CA ARG A 199 43.57 -22.02 66.61
C ARG A 199 43.19 -22.72 67.91
N VAL A 200 42.21 -23.63 67.87
CA VAL A 200 41.81 -24.41 69.05
C VAL A 200 42.94 -25.33 69.52
N LYS A 201 43.63 -26.03 68.61
CA LYS A 201 44.80 -26.86 68.96
C LYS A 201 45.89 -26.05 69.64
N VAL A 202 46.22 -24.87 69.09
CA VAL A 202 47.21 -23.95 69.66
C VAL A 202 46.75 -23.48 71.05
N GLN A 203 45.49 -23.06 71.20
CA GLN A 203 44.96 -22.63 72.49
C GLN A 203 44.97 -23.76 73.55
N MET A 204 44.66 -25.00 73.15
CA MET A 204 44.78 -26.16 74.04
C MET A 204 46.23 -26.39 74.47
N SER A 205 47.18 -26.33 73.53
CA SER A 205 48.60 -26.49 73.86
C SER A 205 49.11 -25.45 74.87
N PHE A 206 48.68 -24.19 74.73
CA PHE A 206 48.98 -23.13 75.70
C PHE A 206 48.29 -23.36 77.05
N ARG A 207 47.02 -23.81 77.07
CA ARG A 207 46.33 -24.16 78.32
C ARG A 207 47.05 -25.28 79.06
N ASP A 208 47.58 -26.27 78.35
CA ASP A 208 48.31 -27.37 78.96
C ASP A 208 49.70 -26.93 79.46
N GLN A 209 50.38 -26.01 78.76
CA GLN A 209 51.59 -25.36 79.28
C GLN A 209 51.30 -24.58 80.56
N ILE A 210 50.27 -23.74 80.59
CA ILE A 210 49.87 -22.98 81.79
C ILE A 210 49.49 -23.92 82.94
N LYS A 211 48.79 -25.04 82.68
CA LYS A 211 48.50 -26.03 83.73
C LYS A 211 49.77 -26.63 84.30
N LYS A 212 50.75 -26.98 83.45
CA LYS A 212 52.05 -27.51 83.91
C LYS A 212 52.80 -26.48 84.75
N GLU A 213 52.88 -25.24 84.29
CA GLU A 213 53.50 -24.13 85.04
C GLU A 213 52.78 -23.89 86.37
N ARG A 214 51.44 -23.87 86.37
CA ARG A 214 50.63 -23.73 87.58
C ARG A 214 50.92 -24.83 88.60
N ILE A 215 51.04 -26.09 88.17
CA ILE A 215 51.40 -27.21 89.06
C ILE A 215 52.77 -26.95 89.69
N ILE A 216 53.77 -26.51 88.90
CA ILE A 216 55.10 -26.15 89.40
C ILE A 216 55.03 -25.01 90.42
N PHE A 217 54.29 -23.93 90.11
CA PHE A 217 54.08 -22.80 91.02
C PHE A 217 53.37 -23.22 92.31
N GLU A 218 52.31 -24.02 92.24
CA GLU A 218 51.62 -24.55 93.43
C GLU A 218 52.55 -25.41 94.31
N HIS A 219 53.47 -26.16 93.70
CA HIS A 219 54.51 -26.88 94.45
C HIS A 219 55.52 -25.94 95.12
N LEU A 220 55.98 -24.90 94.41
CA LEU A 220 56.91 -23.89 94.96
C LEU A 220 56.26 -23.04 96.05
N ASP A 221 55.01 -22.61 95.88
CA ASP A 221 54.24 -21.85 96.87
C ASP A 221 53.98 -22.66 98.14
N LYS A 222 53.65 -23.95 98.02
CA LYS A 222 53.54 -24.83 99.21
C LYS A 222 54.87 -24.90 99.97
N GLN A 223 56.01 -24.97 99.27
CA GLN A 223 57.32 -24.92 99.92
C GLN A 223 57.64 -23.55 100.52
N PHE A 224 57.22 -22.46 99.88
CA PHE A 224 57.45 -21.09 100.34
C PHE A 224 56.57 -20.73 101.55
N LEU A 225 55.28 -21.06 101.53
CA LEU A 225 54.36 -20.91 102.67
C LEU A 225 54.85 -21.71 103.87
N GLN A 226 55.37 -22.93 103.66
CA GLN A 226 56.00 -23.72 104.72
C GLN A 226 57.25 -23.04 105.30
N ARG A 227 57.99 -22.25 104.51
CA ARG A 227 59.11 -21.41 105.00
C ARG A 227 58.63 -20.14 105.69
N ILE A 228 57.57 -19.49 105.22
CA ILE A 228 57.00 -18.29 105.86
C ILE A 228 56.34 -18.65 107.19
N GLU A 229 55.64 -19.78 107.31
CA GLU A 229 55.06 -20.23 108.57
C GLU A 229 56.16 -20.52 109.62
N MET A 230 57.34 -20.95 109.16
CA MET A 230 58.57 -21.06 109.97
C MET A 230 59.24 -19.70 110.28
N GLN A 231 58.94 -18.65 109.52
CA GLN A 231 59.54 -17.31 109.65
C GLN A 231 58.61 -16.30 110.36
N SER A 232 57.29 -16.48 110.30
CA SER A 232 56.28 -15.69 111.02
C SER A 232 56.27 -16.00 112.52
N GLN A 233 56.69 -17.20 112.92
CA GLN A 233 57.04 -17.51 114.31
C GLN A 233 58.30 -16.78 114.81
N ARG A 234 59.06 -16.12 113.92
CA ARG A 234 60.35 -15.47 114.24
C ARG A 234 60.29 -13.94 114.31
N ASN A 235 59.30 -13.30 113.70
CA ASN A 235 59.24 -11.83 113.55
C ASN A 235 57.97 -11.23 114.19
N LEU A 236 57.81 -11.44 115.51
CA LEU A 236 56.87 -10.68 116.36
C LEU A 236 57.67 -9.91 117.43
N ALA A 237 58.62 -9.08 117.01
CA ALA A 237 59.32 -8.14 117.89
C ALA A 237 60.08 -7.08 117.08
N MET A 238 59.47 -5.92 116.79
CA MET A 238 60.05 -4.62 117.15
C MET A 238 59.16 -3.44 116.72
N LEU A 239 59.07 -2.51 117.68
CA LEU A 239 58.38 -1.23 117.73
C LEU A 239 58.68 -0.28 116.56
N ASP A 240 57.62 0.41 116.11
CA ASP A 240 57.28 1.81 116.39
C ASP A 240 58.34 2.93 116.34
N ASP A 241 57.82 4.09 115.92
CA ASP A 241 58.25 5.47 116.15
C ASP A 241 59.31 6.11 115.23
N TYR A 242 58.92 7.20 114.56
CA TYR A 242 59.66 8.46 114.60
C TYR A 242 58.78 9.62 114.07
N GLN A 243 58.52 10.58 114.96
CA GLN A 243 57.89 11.87 114.70
C GLN A 243 58.81 12.86 113.96
N SER A 244 58.16 13.86 113.34
CA SER A 244 58.53 15.30 113.29
C SER A 244 58.82 15.87 111.89
N SER A 245 58.02 16.86 111.47
CA SER A 245 58.44 18.28 111.44
C SER A 245 57.60 19.10 110.44
N PRO A 246 56.99 20.22 110.85
CA PRO A 246 56.13 21.05 110.01
C PRO A 246 56.91 22.18 109.33
N PHE A 247 57.12 22.08 108.02
CA PHE A 247 57.53 23.23 107.20
C PHE A 247 57.14 23.02 105.72
N THR A 248 56.48 24.03 105.12
CA THR A 248 56.11 24.22 103.68
C THR A 248 54.63 24.14 103.25
N VAL A 249 53.73 24.77 104.01
CA VAL A 249 52.28 24.88 103.70
C VAL A 249 51.93 25.61 102.38
N GLU A 250 52.86 26.34 101.73
CA GLU A 250 52.61 27.00 100.44
C GLU A 250 53.11 26.23 99.20
N GLN A 251 54.11 25.35 99.34
CA GLN A 251 54.54 24.46 98.25
C GLN A 251 53.69 23.19 98.19
N GLU A 252 53.15 22.73 99.32
CA GLU A 252 52.24 21.57 99.39
C GLU A 252 50.86 21.87 98.80
N LYS A 253 50.31 23.09 98.92
CA LYS A 253 49.02 23.44 98.28
C LYS A 253 49.12 23.47 96.74
N LYS A 254 50.27 23.88 96.19
CA LYS A 254 50.52 23.81 94.74
C LYS A 254 50.81 22.38 94.25
N LYS A 255 51.45 21.55 95.07
CA LYS A 255 51.57 20.11 94.81
C LYS A 255 50.21 19.40 94.87
N CYS A 256 49.42 19.60 95.92
CA CYS A 256 48.07 19.02 96.02
C CYS A 256 47.15 19.41 94.87
N THR A 257 47.19 20.66 94.40
CA THR A 257 46.35 21.08 93.25
C THR A 257 46.81 20.47 91.92
N LEU A 258 48.12 20.28 91.72
CA LEU A 258 48.65 19.56 90.55
C LEU A 258 48.43 18.03 90.66
N ASP A 259 48.51 17.46 91.86
CA ASP A 259 48.27 16.05 92.15
C ASP A 259 46.77 15.70 92.05
N GLU A 260 45.88 16.60 92.43
CA GLU A 260 44.43 16.48 92.19
C GLU A 260 44.10 16.60 90.70
N ALA A 261 44.70 17.54 89.97
CA ALA A 261 44.50 17.68 88.53
C ALA A 261 45.01 16.45 87.76
N THR A 262 46.20 15.95 88.08
CA THR A 262 46.73 14.70 87.50
C THR A 262 45.93 13.49 87.96
N GLY A 263 45.43 13.46 89.20
CA GLY A 263 44.49 12.46 89.71
C GLY A 263 43.15 12.43 88.96
N CYS A 264 42.59 13.58 88.60
CA CYS A 264 41.39 13.68 87.79
C CYS A 264 41.62 13.22 86.35
N ILE A 265 42.76 13.60 85.75
CA ILE A 265 43.14 13.17 84.40
C ILE A 265 43.38 11.65 84.37
N THR A 266 44.09 11.09 85.35
CA THR A 266 44.33 9.64 85.45
C THR A 266 43.05 8.85 85.71
N LYS A 267 42.09 9.37 86.50
CA LYS A 267 40.76 8.77 86.67
C LYS A 267 39.92 8.82 85.38
N ALA A 268 40.02 9.90 84.59
CA ALA A 268 39.29 10.04 83.33
C ALA A 268 39.91 9.22 82.18
N THR A 269 41.24 9.03 82.19
CA THR A 269 42.00 8.32 81.14
C THR A 269 42.31 6.86 81.48
N GLY A 270 42.25 6.47 82.75
CA GLY A 270 42.48 5.10 83.24
C GLY A 270 43.93 4.64 83.23
N VAL A 271 44.91 5.56 83.16
CA VAL A 271 46.34 5.23 83.01
C VAL A 271 47.16 5.91 84.11
N SER A 272 48.00 5.15 84.82
CA SER A 272 48.73 5.62 86.02
C SER A 272 50.04 6.35 85.72
N ASN A 273 50.53 6.35 84.48
CA ASN A 273 51.83 6.92 84.09
C ASN A 273 51.66 8.07 83.09
N VAL A 274 52.25 9.23 83.41
CA VAL A 274 52.17 10.47 82.60
C VAL A 274 52.79 10.29 81.22
N GLN A 275 53.83 9.45 81.10
CA GLN A 275 54.48 9.17 79.81
C GLN A 275 53.57 8.42 78.83
N ASP A 276 52.73 7.52 79.35
CA ASP A 276 51.78 6.75 78.53
C ASP A 276 50.63 7.63 78.01
N ILE A 277 50.26 8.67 78.77
CA ILE A 277 49.30 9.69 78.34
C ILE A 277 49.87 10.46 77.16
N LEU A 278 51.12 10.92 77.24
CA LEU A 278 51.79 11.64 76.16
C LEU A 278 51.92 10.79 74.89
N GLN A 279 52.28 9.51 75.03
CA GLN A 279 52.40 8.61 73.88
C GLN A 279 51.04 8.33 73.22
N ARG A 280 49.97 8.12 74.01
CA ARG A 280 48.62 7.96 73.47
C ARG A 280 48.10 9.24 72.81
N THR A 281 48.37 10.42 73.39
CA THR A 281 47.96 11.68 72.76
C THR A 281 48.69 11.90 71.44
N LEU A 282 49.97 11.54 71.33
CA LEU A 282 50.72 11.64 70.07
C LEU A 282 50.17 10.70 68.99
N ILE A 283 49.90 9.44 69.35
CA ILE A 283 49.28 8.47 68.42
C ILE A 283 47.85 8.94 68.04
N GLN A 284 47.12 9.52 68.99
CA GLN A 284 45.77 10.02 68.75
C GLN A 284 45.78 11.27 67.84
N GLU A 285 46.79 12.12 67.95
CA GLU A 285 47.01 13.26 67.05
C GLU A 285 47.38 12.78 65.64
N GLU A 286 48.25 11.79 65.51
CA GLU A 286 48.62 11.20 64.23
C GLU A 286 47.43 10.51 63.54
N THR A 287 46.64 9.74 64.30
CA THR A 287 45.40 9.11 63.79
C THR A 287 44.36 10.15 63.40
N ASN A 288 44.20 11.23 64.18
CA ASN A 288 43.30 12.32 63.83
C ASN A 288 43.76 13.05 62.55
N SER A 289 45.06 13.32 62.40
CA SER A 289 45.64 13.89 61.18
C SER A 289 45.39 13.00 59.96
N ASN A 290 45.52 11.69 60.10
CA ASN A 290 45.24 10.75 59.01
C ASN A 290 43.74 10.73 58.64
N LEU A 291 42.85 10.76 59.63
CA LEU A 291 41.40 10.85 59.41
C LEU A 291 41.01 12.16 58.72
N GLU A 292 41.65 13.28 59.06
CA GLU A 292 41.44 14.56 58.39
C GLU A 292 41.89 14.53 56.92
N LYS A 293 43.03 13.89 56.62
CA LYS A 293 43.48 13.68 55.25
C LYS A 293 42.51 12.80 54.45
N ILE A 294 41.97 11.74 55.06
CA ILE A 294 40.95 10.90 54.42
C ILE A 294 39.66 11.69 54.19
N ARG A 295 39.25 12.51 55.17
CA ARG A 295 38.07 13.38 55.03
C ARG A 295 38.24 14.35 53.87
N GLN A 296 39.38 15.04 53.78
CA GLN A 296 39.69 15.96 52.69
C GLN A 296 39.66 15.26 51.32
N LYS A 297 40.28 14.08 51.19
CA LYS A 297 40.23 13.30 49.94
C LYS A 297 38.81 12.90 49.55
N ASN A 298 38.01 12.45 50.52
CA ASN A 298 36.61 12.11 50.26
C ASN A 298 35.79 13.35 49.86
N ASP A 299 36.06 14.51 50.47
CA ASP A 299 35.41 15.77 50.14
C ASP A 299 35.77 16.23 48.71
N GLU A 300 37.04 16.06 48.30
CA GLU A 300 37.53 16.32 46.93
C GLU A 300 36.88 15.38 45.90
N GLU A 301 36.85 14.08 46.18
CA GLU A 301 36.19 13.08 45.33
C GLU A 301 34.69 13.36 45.19
N LEU A 302 34.03 13.72 46.29
CA LEU A 302 32.62 14.09 46.28
C LEU A 302 32.37 15.33 45.42
N GLN A 303 33.19 16.37 45.53
CA GLN A 303 33.08 17.56 44.68
C GLN A 303 33.28 17.23 43.19
N CYS A 304 34.25 16.39 42.86
CA CYS A 304 34.48 15.95 41.48
C CYS A 304 33.25 15.22 40.90
N VAL A 305 32.66 14.30 41.67
CA VAL A 305 31.44 13.57 41.27
C VAL A 305 30.24 14.52 41.12
N ILE A 306 30.09 15.50 42.00
CA ILE A 306 29.02 16.52 41.89
C ILE A 306 29.17 17.31 40.60
N GLN A 307 30.39 17.79 40.28
CA GLN A 307 30.66 18.53 39.05
C GLN A 307 30.41 17.69 37.80
N GLN A 308 30.83 16.42 37.81
CA GLN A 308 30.59 15.50 36.70
C GLN A 308 29.09 15.24 36.51
N ARG A 309 28.33 15.08 37.60
CA ARG A 309 26.87 14.93 37.55
C ARG A 309 26.21 16.17 36.96
N GLU A 310 26.61 17.37 37.38
CA GLU A 310 26.06 18.62 36.85
C GLU A 310 26.40 18.83 35.36
N TYR A 311 27.62 18.47 34.95
CA TYR A 311 28.01 18.47 33.55
C TYR A 311 27.13 17.51 32.74
N LEU A 312 27.01 16.26 33.18
CA LEU A 312 26.18 15.25 32.53
C LEU A 312 24.71 15.69 32.47
N GLN A 313 24.18 16.26 33.54
CA GLN A 313 22.82 16.80 33.58
C GLN A 313 22.63 17.90 32.52
N LYS A 314 23.55 18.86 32.42
CA LYS A 314 23.48 19.92 31.40
C LYS A 314 23.55 19.35 29.98
N THR A 315 24.44 18.38 29.73
CA THR A 315 24.51 17.73 28.41
C THR A 315 23.26 16.93 28.09
N PHE A 316 22.66 16.28 29.08
CA PHE A 316 21.41 15.55 28.94
C PHE A 316 20.25 16.49 28.61
N ASP A 317 20.13 17.61 29.33
CA ASP A 317 19.08 18.59 29.08
C ASP A 317 19.22 19.20 27.68
N GLN A 318 20.45 19.53 27.25
CA GLN A 318 20.71 19.99 25.88
C GLN A 318 20.29 18.96 24.83
N LEU A 319 20.62 17.68 25.03
CA LEU A 319 20.24 16.60 24.12
C LEU A 319 18.73 16.34 24.11
N LYS A 320 18.06 16.39 25.27
CA LYS A 320 16.62 16.19 25.39
C LYS A 320 15.85 17.25 24.60
N TYR A 321 16.19 18.52 24.80
CA TYR A 321 15.51 19.62 24.13
C TYR A 321 15.93 19.80 22.67
N SER A 322 17.16 19.46 22.30
CA SER A 322 17.59 19.49 20.89
C SER A 322 16.95 18.36 20.06
N ARG A 323 16.72 17.18 20.65
CA ARG A 323 16.11 16.05 19.96
C ARG A 323 14.60 16.19 19.82
N GLU A 324 13.91 16.63 20.87
CA GLU A 324 12.45 16.79 20.84
C GLU A 324 11.98 17.87 19.86
N VAL A 325 12.73 18.96 19.68
CA VAL A 325 12.36 20.03 18.72
C VAL A 325 12.60 19.56 17.28
N ASN A 326 13.76 18.97 17.00
CA ASN A 326 14.11 18.50 15.65
C ASN A 326 13.25 17.33 15.18
N ASP A 327 12.96 16.36 16.07
CA ASP A 327 12.14 15.20 15.72
C ASP A 327 10.68 15.63 15.45
N ASN A 328 10.13 16.59 16.20
CA ASN A 328 8.76 17.05 16.01
C ASN A 328 8.59 17.91 14.74
N GLU A 329 9.53 18.80 14.45
CA GLU A 329 9.51 19.60 13.20
C GLU A 329 9.73 18.70 11.98
N SER A 330 10.72 17.79 12.03
CA SER A 330 10.98 16.83 10.94
C SER A 330 9.81 15.86 10.72
N LEU A 331 9.16 15.38 11.78
CA LEU A 331 7.95 14.56 11.66
C LEU A 331 6.76 15.35 11.09
N GLY A 332 6.63 16.64 11.46
CA GLY A 332 5.64 17.55 10.88
C GLY A 332 5.85 17.75 9.38
N ASP A 333 7.09 18.01 8.96
CA ASP A 333 7.48 18.17 7.57
C ASP A 333 7.28 16.88 6.77
N MET A 334 7.67 15.73 7.30
CA MET A 334 7.44 14.44 6.65
C MET A 334 5.95 14.13 6.53
N LYS A 335 5.13 14.48 7.53
CA LYS A 335 3.68 14.29 7.48
C LYS A 335 3.03 15.21 6.44
N THR A 336 3.43 16.47 6.36
CA THR A 336 2.91 17.41 5.34
C THR A 336 3.34 17.01 3.94
N GLN A 337 4.57 16.52 3.76
CA GLN A 337 5.04 15.95 2.48
C GLN A 337 4.21 14.72 2.10
N LEU A 338 3.93 13.82 3.03
CA LEU A 338 3.14 12.62 2.79
C LEU A 338 1.69 12.98 2.40
N GLU A 339 1.06 13.92 3.11
CA GLU A 339 -0.27 14.44 2.76
C GLU A 339 -0.28 15.08 1.37
N ASN A 340 0.77 15.84 1.01
CA ASN A 340 0.89 16.46 -0.31
C ASN A 340 1.09 15.44 -1.43
N VAL A 341 1.93 14.42 -1.23
CA VAL A 341 2.12 13.32 -2.18
C VAL A 341 0.82 12.52 -2.33
N GLN A 342 0.10 12.28 -1.24
CA GLN A 342 -1.18 11.57 -1.28
C GLN A 342 -2.26 12.36 -2.03
N LYS A 343 -2.35 13.68 -1.81
CA LYS A 343 -3.24 14.57 -2.59
C LYS A 343 -2.88 14.54 -4.08
N ARG A 344 -1.58 14.60 -4.42
CA ARG A 344 -1.11 14.50 -5.81
C ARG A 344 -1.47 13.15 -6.45
N LEU A 345 -1.35 12.06 -5.70
CA LEU A 345 -1.75 10.73 -6.17
C LEU A 345 -3.25 10.63 -6.44
N VAL A 346 -4.08 11.17 -5.55
CA VAL A 346 -5.55 11.18 -5.76
C VAL A 346 -5.90 12.02 -6.98
N CYS A 347 -5.37 13.23 -7.07
CA CYS A 347 -5.58 14.12 -8.22
C CYS A 347 -5.11 13.48 -9.54
N GLY A 348 -3.95 12.83 -9.54
CA GLY A 348 -3.44 12.09 -10.70
C GLY A 348 -4.33 10.91 -11.09
N LYS A 349 -4.85 10.14 -10.12
CA LYS A 349 -5.80 9.04 -10.39
C LYS A 349 -7.11 9.54 -10.98
N GLU A 350 -7.65 10.64 -10.48
CA GLU A 350 -8.85 11.27 -11.02
C GLU A 350 -8.63 11.80 -12.44
N ALA A 351 -7.49 12.44 -12.70
CA ALA A 351 -7.13 12.90 -14.04
C ALA A 351 -6.99 11.72 -15.04
N MET A 352 -6.32 10.63 -14.62
CA MET A 352 -6.20 9.42 -15.43
C MET A 352 -7.56 8.75 -15.69
N ALA A 353 -8.44 8.71 -14.68
CA ALA A 353 -9.80 8.20 -14.86
C ALA A 353 -10.59 9.03 -15.88
N LYS A 354 -10.50 10.36 -15.83
CA LYS A 354 -11.11 11.26 -16.82
C LYS A 354 -10.55 11.02 -18.22
N SER A 355 -9.22 10.93 -18.35
CA SER A 355 -8.58 10.64 -19.63
C SER A 355 -9.01 9.28 -20.19
N ARG A 356 -9.14 8.26 -19.34
CA ARG A 356 -9.63 6.94 -19.75
C ARG A 356 -11.07 6.98 -20.23
N THR A 357 -11.97 7.65 -19.51
CA THR A 357 -13.37 7.79 -19.96
C THR A 357 -13.46 8.56 -21.29
N LEU A 358 -12.58 9.54 -21.51
CA LEU A 358 -12.51 10.27 -22.77
C LEU A 358 -12.00 9.35 -23.89
N LEU A 359 -10.93 8.59 -23.66
CA LEU A 359 -10.42 7.62 -24.62
C LEU A 359 -11.46 6.54 -24.96
N ASP A 360 -12.17 6.01 -23.97
CA ASP A 360 -13.26 5.05 -24.19
C ASP A 360 -14.37 5.67 -25.06
N SER A 361 -14.71 6.95 -24.84
CA SER A 361 -15.69 7.67 -25.67
C SER A 361 -15.20 7.96 -27.10
N ILE A 362 -13.91 8.23 -27.28
CA ILE A 362 -13.30 8.38 -28.60
C ILE A 362 -13.31 7.04 -29.32
N LYS A 363 -12.93 5.95 -28.64
CA LYS A 363 -12.91 4.60 -29.20
C LYS A 363 -14.28 4.17 -29.68
N THR A 364 -15.32 4.33 -28.86
CA THR A 364 -16.70 4.05 -29.28
C THR A 364 -17.15 4.97 -30.41
N GLY A 365 -16.78 6.25 -30.38
CA GLY A 365 -17.04 7.19 -31.48
C GLY A 365 -16.41 6.76 -32.81
N ILE A 366 -15.16 6.28 -32.79
CA ILE A 366 -14.45 5.75 -33.96
C ILE A 366 -15.09 4.47 -34.45
N GLU A 367 -15.46 3.54 -33.56
CA GLU A 367 -16.20 2.33 -33.91
C GLU A 367 -17.52 2.67 -34.62
N HIS A 368 -18.30 3.62 -34.08
CA HIS A 368 -19.54 4.07 -34.70
C HIS A 368 -19.32 4.76 -36.06
N LEU A 369 -18.24 5.52 -36.21
CA LEU A 369 -17.89 6.13 -37.49
C LEU A 369 -17.46 5.07 -38.51
N LYS A 370 -16.64 4.09 -38.12
CA LYS A 370 -16.29 2.94 -38.94
C LYS A 370 -17.56 2.24 -39.44
N ASP A 371 -18.47 1.90 -38.53
CA ASP A 371 -19.74 1.24 -38.85
C ASP A 371 -20.57 2.01 -39.87
N LYS A 372 -20.65 3.34 -39.73
CA LYS A 372 -21.39 4.21 -40.65
C LYS A 372 -20.71 4.37 -42.01
N LEU A 373 -19.39 4.27 -42.06
CA LEU A 373 -18.58 4.44 -43.27
C LEU A 373 -18.27 3.10 -43.98
N ASN A 374 -18.75 1.97 -43.46
CA ASN A 374 -18.59 0.64 -44.09
C ASN A 374 -19.15 0.57 -45.53
N SER A 375 -20.02 1.49 -45.95
CA SER A 375 -20.56 1.55 -47.31
C SER A 375 -19.63 2.19 -48.34
N ILE A 376 -18.49 2.76 -47.92
CA ILE A 376 -17.49 3.40 -48.78
C ILE A 376 -16.28 2.48 -48.89
N SER A 377 -16.12 1.84 -50.05
CA SER A 377 -14.97 0.99 -50.34
C SER A 377 -13.81 1.84 -50.86
N LEU A 378 -12.70 1.85 -50.11
CA LEU A 378 -11.40 2.27 -50.62
C LEU A 378 -10.76 1.04 -51.28
N GLY A 379 -10.00 1.22 -52.36
CA GLY A 379 -9.49 0.10 -53.18
C GLY A 379 -8.74 -1.01 -52.42
N GLU A 380 -8.51 -2.13 -53.14
CA GLU A 380 -8.17 -3.49 -52.66
C GLU A 380 -7.04 -3.62 -51.61
N ASP A 381 -6.15 -2.63 -51.46
CA ASP A 381 -5.06 -2.65 -50.47
C ASP A 381 -5.50 -2.20 -49.05
N VAL A 382 -6.68 -1.60 -48.90
CA VAL A 382 -7.19 -1.06 -47.61
C VAL A 382 -8.20 -2.00 -46.93
N ASP A 383 -8.76 -2.97 -47.65
CA ASP A 383 -9.74 -3.95 -47.13
C ASP A 383 -9.11 -4.97 -46.15
N LEU A 384 -7.78 -5.11 -46.12
CA LEU A 384 -7.08 -5.95 -45.14
C LEU A 384 -7.07 -5.36 -43.71
N LEU A 385 -7.29 -4.05 -43.57
CA LEU A 385 -7.43 -3.36 -42.28
C LEU A 385 -8.84 -3.47 -41.70
N GLU A 386 -9.82 -3.96 -42.46
CA GLU A 386 -11.21 -4.03 -42.05
C GLU A 386 -11.44 -5.05 -40.90
N ASN A 387 -10.53 -6.02 -40.78
CA ASN A 387 -10.52 -7.12 -39.80
C ASN A 387 -9.75 -6.83 -38.49
N LEU A 388 -9.23 -5.62 -38.28
CA LEU A 388 -8.56 -5.31 -37.02
C LEU A 388 -9.55 -5.23 -35.86
N ASP A 389 -9.30 -6.06 -34.85
CA ASP A 389 -10.04 -6.10 -33.60
C ASP A 389 -10.07 -4.72 -32.95
N SER A 390 -11.26 -4.22 -32.68
CA SER A 390 -11.49 -2.93 -32.02
C SER A 390 -11.07 -2.93 -30.54
N THR A 391 -10.50 -4.03 -30.03
CA THR A 391 -10.18 -4.19 -28.62
C THR A 391 -8.76 -3.72 -28.26
N SER A 392 -7.82 -3.67 -29.20
CA SER A 392 -6.44 -3.22 -28.96
C SER A 392 -6.31 -1.69 -29.01
N ASP A 393 -5.65 -1.09 -28.01
CA ASP A 393 -5.39 0.36 -27.97
C ASP A 393 -4.43 0.82 -29.10
N GLU A 394 -3.65 -0.12 -29.64
CA GLU A 394 -2.70 0.14 -30.73
C GLU A 394 -3.40 0.19 -32.10
N SER A 395 -4.55 -0.48 -32.27
CA SER A 395 -5.33 -0.44 -33.51
C SER A 395 -6.23 0.80 -33.63
N VAL A 396 -6.47 1.54 -32.53
CA VAL A 396 -7.35 2.74 -32.54
C VAL A 396 -6.80 3.84 -33.45
N LEU A 397 -5.48 4.03 -33.51
CA LEU A 397 -4.85 5.02 -34.39
C LEU A 397 -4.96 4.62 -35.87
N GLU A 398 -4.80 3.33 -36.18
CA GLU A 398 -4.95 2.79 -37.54
C GLU A 398 -6.41 2.87 -38.00
N LEU A 399 -7.36 2.56 -37.12
CA LEU A 399 -8.79 2.72 -37.36
C LEU A 399 -9.17 4.20 -37.55
N PHE A 400 -8.55 5.13 -36.82
CA PHE A 400 -8.76 6.56 -37.01
C PHE A 400 -8.25 7.03 -38.39
N SER A 401 -7.06 6.59 -38.80
CA SER A 401 -6.50 6.89 -40.14
C SER A 401 -7.36 6.31 -41.27
N LEU A 402 -7.95 5.12 -41.06
CA LEU A 402 -8.89 4.51 -42.01
C LEU A 402 -10.18 5.33 -42.13
N VAL A 403 -10.77 5.73 -41.00
CA VAL A 403 -11.96 6.59 -40.96
C VAL A 403 -11.66 7.95 -41.59
N GLU A 404 -10.50 8.55 -41.33
CA GLU A 404 -10.07 9.80 -41.96
C GLU A 404 -9.99 9.68 -43.49
N SER A 405 -9.44 8.57 -43.99
CA SER A 405 -9.33 8.31 -45.43
C SER A 405 -10.71 8.13 -46.08
N LYS A 406 -11.62 7.38 -45.43
CA LYS A 406 -13.02 7.22 -45.88
C LYS A 406 -13.77 8.56 -45.89
N LEU A 407 -13.55 9.40 -44.87
CA LEU A 407 -14.15 10.74 -44.78
C LEU A 407 -13.60 11.71 -45.84
N LYS A 408 -12.31 11.65 -46.18
CA LYS A 408 -11.73 12.46 -47.28
C LYS A 408 -12.33 12.08 -48.63
N CYS A 409 -12.49 10.80 -48.94
CA CYS A 409 -13.17 10.38 -50.17
C CYS A 409 -14.65 10.81 -50.22
N LEU A 410 -15.36 10.80 -49.09
CA LEU A 410 -16.70 11.39 -49.03
C LEU A 410 -16.68 12.89 -49.30
N LEU A 411 -15.72 13.61 -48.73
CA LEU A 411 -15.61 15.05 -48.91
C LEU A 411 -15.35 15.41 -50.39
N GLU A 412 -14.47 14.68 -51.05
CA GLU A 412 -14.21 14.81 -52.50
C GLU A 412 -15.48 14.50 -53.31
N GLY A 413 -16.19 13.42 -53.00
CA GLY A 413 -17.45 13.07 -53.67
C GLY A 413 -18.64 14.00 -53.38
N VAL A 414 -18.53 14.87 -52.37
CA VAL A 414 -19.50 15.94 -52.07
C VAL A 414 -19.09 17.25 -52.75
N GLN A 415 -17.79 17.54 -52.89
CA GLN A 415 -17.30 18.72 -53.63
C GLN A 415 -17.67 18.69 -55.12
N GLU A 416 -17.82 17.50 -55.71
CA GLU A 416 -18.22 17.33 -57.10
C GLU A 416 -19.73 17.51 -57.36
N LYS A 417 -20.54 17.80 -56.33
CA LYS A 417 -22.00 17.93 -56.45
C LYS A 417 -22.46 19.32 -56.05
N ASP A 418 -23.30 19.93 -56.89
CA ASP A 418 -23.88 21.25 -56.61
C ASP A 418 -24.84 21.18 -55.41
N PHE A 419 -24.52 21.94 -54.37
CA PHE A 419 -25.29 22.00 -53.13
C PHE A 419 -26.73 22.50 -53.34
N GLU A 420 -26.96 23.39 -54.32
CA GLU A 420 -28.30 23.87 -54.67
C GLU A 420 -29.19 22.73 -55.22
N GLU A 421 -28.66 21.85 -56.07
CA GLU A 421 -29.42 20.76 -56.70
C GLU A 421 -29.77 19.67 -55.69
N ILE A 422 -28.86 19.36 -54.77
CA ILE A 422 -29.11 18.44 -53.64
C ILE A 422 -30.10 19.04 -52.64
N SER A 423 -30.03 20.34 -52.35
CA SER A 423 -30.97 20.98 -51.42
C SER A 423 -32.40 20.97 -51.96
N MET A 424 -32.61 21.13 -53.27
CA MET A 424 -33.93 20.97 -53.89
C MET A 424 -34.41 19.50 -53.82
N LEU A 425 -33.54 18.53 -54.07
CA LEU A 425 -33.86 17.09 -53.96
C LEU A 425 -34.17 16.65 -52.52
N ILE A 426 -33.63 17.32 -51.51
CA ILE A 426 -33.94 17.07 -50.09
C ILE A 426 -35.30 17.65 -49.71
N GLU A 427 -35.70 18.78 -50.32
CA GLU A 427 -37.01 19.42 -50.11
C GLU A 427 -38.16 18.67 -50.81
N GLU A 428 -37.86 17.72 -51.71
CA GLU A 428 -38.86 16.85 -52.33
C GLU A 428 -39.34 15.75 -51.35
N ASP A 429 -40.67 15.68 -51.10
CA ASP A 429 -41.31 14.72 -50.18
C ASP A 429 -41.00 13.22 -50.48
N GLU A 430 -40.60 12.90 -51.73
CA GLU A 430 -40.17 11.56 -52.14
C GLU A 430 -38.80 11.15 -51.55
N PHE A 431 -37.95 12.12 -51.20
CA PHE A 431 -36.65 11.87 -50.59
C PHE A 431 -36.78 11.46 -49.12
N HIS A 432 -37.71 12.07 -48.38
CA HIS A 432 -38.00 11.72 -46.97
C HIS A 432 -38.61 10.32 -46.82
N THR A 433 -39.53 9.95 -47.71
CA THR A 433 -40.16 8.61 -47.71
C THR A 433 -39.19 7.50 -48.12
N THR A 434 -38.21 7.79 -48.98
CA THR A 434 -37.15 6.82 -49.35
C THR A 434 -36.02 6.72 -48.33
N LEU A 435 -35.79 7.76 -47.51
CA LEU A 435 -34.87 7.75 -46.37
C LEU A 435 -35.42 6.96 -45.18
N GLU A 436 -36.70 7.12 -44.83
CA GLU A 436 -37.34 6.36 -43.74
C GLU A 436 -37.27 4.84 -43.98
N GLY A 437 -37.34 4.40 -45.24
CA GLY A 437 -37.23 2.98 -45.61
C GLY A 437 -35.82 2.39 -45.57
N LYS A 438 -34.76 3.21 -45.44
CA LYS A 438 -33.35 2.78 -45.50
C LYS A 438 -32.55 3.07 -44.23
N GLN A 439 -33.15 3.61 -43.17
CA GLN A 439 -32.43 3.85 -41.92
C GLN A 439 -32.24 2.56 -41.08
N PRO A 440 -31.02 2.28 -40.59
CA PRO A 440 -30.80 1.23 -39.60
C PRO A 440 -31.40 1.61 -38.24
N PHE A 441 -31.89 0.60 -37.50
CA PHE A 441 -32.71 0.72 -36.28
C PHE A 441 -32.11 1.55 -35.12
N ASN A 442 -30.83 1.92 -35.19
CA ASN A 442 -30.09 2.59 -34.10
C ASN A 442 -29.87 4.10 -34.31
N ASN A 443 -30.38 4.71 -35.38
CA ASN A 443 -30.25 6.15 -35.57
C ASN A 443 -31.30 6.92 -34.74
N ALA A 444 -30.86 7.58 -33.67
CA ALA A 444 -31.67 8.57 -32.98
C ALA A 444 -31.77 9.84 -33.85
N GLN A 445 -33.00 10.26 -34.17
CA GLN A 445 -33.29 11.49 -34.90
C GLN A 445 -32.84 12.71 -34.07
N PHE A 446 -31.85 13.46 -34.56
CA PHE A 446 -31.59 14.81 -34.08
C PHE A 446 -32.34 15.78 -34.98
N GLN A 447 -33.38 16.40 -34.44
CA GLN A 447 -34.11 17.47 -35.10
C GLN A 447 -33.23 18.73 -35.11
N SER A 448 -32.86 19.20 -36.30
CA SER A 448 -32.05 20.41 -36.47
C SER A 448 -32.88 21.65 -36.12
N ALA A 449 -32.66 22.19 -34.92
CA ALA A 449 -33.23 23.47 -34.52
C ALA A 449 -32.42 24.62 -35.15
N SER A 450 -32.88 25.14 -36.28
CA SER A 450 -32.46 26.43 -36.83
C SER A 450 -33.47 27.51 -36.46
N SER A 451 -33.28 28.15 -35.30
CA SER A 451 -33.69 29.55 -35.06
C SER A 451 -33.14 30.09 -33.73
N LYS A 452 -32.77 31.36 -33.79
CA LYS A 452 -31.90 32.10 -32.87
C LYS A 452 -32.46 32.26 -31.45
N GLN A 453 -31.51 32.33 -30.51
CA GLN A 453 -31.55 33.03 -29.21
C GLN A 453 -32.65 32.63 -28.21
N GLN A 454 -32.25 31.83 -27.21
CA GLN A 454 -32.17 32.38 -25.86
C GLN A 454 -31.23 31.55 -25.00
N VAL A 455 -30.25 32.24 -24.41
CA VAL A 455 -29.47 31.75 -23.28
C VAL A 455 -30.47 31.44 -22.17
N ASP A 456 -30.64 30.16 -21.82
CA ASP A 456 -31.22 29.81 -20.53
C ASP A 456 -30.51 28.60 -19.90
N SER A 457 -29.57 28.97 -19.04
CA SER A 457 -28.76 28.13 -18.15
C SER A 457 -29.59 27.63 -16.97
N LEU A 458 -30.67 26.86 -17.19
CA LEU A 458 -31.61 26.55 -16.09
C LEU A 458 -32.33 25.18 -16.15
N TYR A 459 -31.69 24.05 -16.45
CA TYR A 459 -32.38 22.74 -16.28
C TYR A 459 -31.52 21.55 -15.78
N VAL A 460 -30.66 21.76 -14.77
CA VAL A 460 -30.03 20.64 -14.03
C VAL A 460 -30.26 20.69 -12.50
N ASN A 461 -30.86 21.76 -11.94
CA ASN A 461 -30.91 21.94 -10.48
C ASN A 461 -32.26 21.70 -9.77
N GLN A 462 -33.34 21.32 -10.48
CA GLN A 462 -34.67 21.18 -9.83
C GLN A 462 -34.98 19.79 -9.25
N GLU A 463 -34.36 18.70 -9.72
CA GLU A 463 -34.63 17.37 -9.17
C GLU A 463 -33.80 17.04 -7.92
N ILE A 464 -32.58 17.58 -7.81
CA ILE A 464 -31.71 17.40 -6.64
C ILE A 464 -32.23 18.20 -5.42
N ALA A 465 -32.91 19.33 -5.65
CA ALA A 465 -33.44 20.17 -4.57
C ALA A 465 -34.69 19.57 -3.87
N LYS A 466 -35.53 18.81 -4.58
CA LYS A 466 -36.72 18.15 -4.00
C LYS A 466 -36.34 16.97 -3.10
N PHE A 467 -35.29 16.21 -3.46
CA PHE A 467 -34.83 15.09 -2.63
C PHE A 467 -34.10 15.54 -1.36
N ASN A 468 -33.35 16.65 -1.41
CA ASN A 468 -32.63 17.19 -0.26
C ASN A 468 -33.56 17.84 0.79
N LYS A 469 -34.68 18.46 0.39
CA LYS A 469 -35.71 18.94 1.33
C LYS A 469 -36.39 17.80 2.09
N SER A 470 -36.64 16.66 1.42
CA SER A 470 -37.25 15.49 2.04
C SER A 470 -36.34 14.82 3.07
N ARG A 471 -35.02 14.70 2.78
CA ARG A 471 -34.02 14.16 3.72
C ARG A 471 -33.79 15.05 4.94
N ALA A 472 -33.79 16.38 4.77
CA ALA A 472 -33.65 17.33 5.87
C ALA A 472 -34.88 17.35 6.79
N MET A 473 -36.09 17.25 6.23
CA MET A 473 -37.32 17.13 7.01
C MET A 473 -37.41 15.80 7.76
N LEU A 474 -37.00 14.67 7.15
CA LEU A 474 -36.93 13.38 7.83
C LEU A 474 -35.97 13.43 9.03
N LYS A 475 -34.80 14.05 8.85
CA LYS A 475 -33.79 14.18 9.91
C LYS A 475 -34.28 15.05 11.08
N LYS A 476 -34.94 16.18 10.79
CA LYS A 476 -35.57 17.03 11.83
C LYS A 476 -36.70 16.32 12.57
N ARG A 477 -37.53 15.55 11.87
CA ARG A 477 -38.61 14.76 12.50
C ARG A 477 -38.04 13.62 13.37
N SER A 478 -36.98 12.94 12.93
CA SER A 478 -36.30 11.93 13.75
C SER A 478 -35.63 12.53 14.99
N GLN A 479 -35.07 13.74 14.91
CA GLN A 479 -34.48 14.42 16.07
C GLN A 479 -35.52 14.84 17.10
N LYS A 480 -36.66 15.41 16.68
CA LYS A 480 -37.77 15.74 17.59
C LYS A 480 -38.31 14.52 18.33
N ILE A 481 -38.44 13.39 17.65
CA ILE A 481 -38.88 12.12 18.28
C ILE A 481 -37.85 11.69 19.35
N ILE A 482 -36.56 11.75 19.04
CA ILE A 482 -35.51 11.39 20.01
C ILE A 482 -35.48 12.35 21.21
N GLU A 483 -35.69 13.65 20.99
CA GLU A 483 -35.76 14.65 22.05
C GLU A 483 -36.99 14.46 22.95
N GLU A 484 -38.17 14.17 22.39
CA GLU A 484 -39.36 13.80 23.18
C GLU A 484 -39.16 12.52 23.98
N TYR A 485 -38.50 11.50 23.41
CA TYR A 485 -38.15 10.27 24.15
C TYR A 485 -37.13 10.50 25.27
N LYS A 486 -36.22 11.47 25.10
CA LYS A 486 -35.26 11.85 26.15
C LYS A 486 -35.93 12.66 27.26
N GLN A 487 -36.84 13.58 26.93
CA GLN A 487 -37.60 14.35 27.93
C GLN A 487 -38.52 13.47 28.76
N LYS A 488 -39.17 12.46 28.16
CA LYS A 488 -40.00 11.47 28.87
C LYS A 488 -39.23 10.44 29.72
N ARG A 489 -37.90 10.46 29.69
CA ARG A 489 -37.03 9.63 30.55
C ARG A 489 -36.46 10.39 31.75
N ILE A 490 -36.66 11.71 31.81
CA ILE A 490 -36.11 12.59 32.84
C ILE A 490 -37.22 13.11 33.80
N HIS A 491 -38.49 12.81 33.47
CA HIS A 491 -39.62 12.80 34.40
C HIS A 491 -40.05 11.35 34.60
#